data_AF-A0A0L8FQJ6-F1
#
_entry.id   AF-A0A0L8FQJ6-F1
#
_cell.length_a   1.000
_cell.length_b   1.000
_cell.length_c   1.000
_cell.angle_alpha   90.00
_cell.angle_beta   90.00
_cell.angle_gamma   90.00
#
_symmetry.space_group_name_H-M   'P 1'
#
loop_
_entity.id
_entity.type
_entity.pdbx_description
1 polymer ?
#
loop_
_entity_poly.entity_id
_entity_poly.type
_entity_poly.pdbx_seq_one_letter_code
_entity_poly.pdbx_strand_id
1 'polypeptide(L)' 'DTVSITRIPIIPSNVPFQLKPLQFPIRVSFAMSINKSQGQTLKVAGLQLEEPSFSHGQLYVGASHVGAA' A
#
# COMPACT_ATOMS: atom_id res chain seq x y z
N ASP A 1 -0.20 -3.73 22.03
CA ASP A 1 1.15 -3.86 21.43
C ASP A 1 1.23 -3.15 20.09
N THR A 2 1.67 -1.89 20.09
CA THR A 2 1.85 -1.10 18.86
C THR A 2 3.32 -1.14 18.45
N VAL A 3 3.64 -1.96 17.45
CA VAL A 3 4.97 -2.00 16.82
C VAL A 3 5.13 -0.75 15.96
N SER A 4 5.98 0.18 16.40
CA SER A 4 6.31 1.38 15.63
C SER A 4 7.36 1.07 14.56
N ILE A 5 6.92 1.06 13.30
CA ILE A 5 7.78 0.91 12.13
C ILE A 5 8.32 2.29 11.74
N THR A 6 9.63 2.48 11.84
CA THR A 6 10.31 3.72 11.43
C THR A 6 10.11 3.98 9.94
N ARG A 7 9.33 4.99 9.56
CA ARG A 7 9.22 5.42 8.16
C ARG A 7 10.45 6.22 7.76
N ILE A 8 11.04 5.88 6.61
CA ILE A 8 12.11 6.65 5.99
C ILE A 8 11.48 7.68 5.05
N PRO A 9 11.56 9.00 5.33
CA PRO A 9 11.09 10.01 4.41
C PRO A 9 12.06 10.15 3.23
N ILE A 10 11.50 10.19 2.01
CA ILE A 10 12.23 10.57 0.80
C ILE A 10 12.14 12.09 0.69
N ILE A 11 13.27 12.76 0.88
CA ILE A 11 13.43 14.19 0.54
C ILE A 11 13.85 14.22 -0.94
N PRO A 12 13.28 15.09 -1.80
CA PRO A 12 13.72 15.23 -3.18
C PRO A 12 15.10 15.91 -3.17
N SER A 13 16.15 15.11 -3.06
CA SER A 13 17.48 15.59 -2.78
C SER A 13 18.32 15.55 -4.05
N ASN A 14 18.56 16.74 -4.62
CA ASN A 14 19.57 17.02 -5.65
C ASN A 14 21.00 16.92 -5.06
N VAL A 15 21.25 15.88 -4.25
CA VAL A 15 22.44 15.72 -3.40
C VAL A 15 23.22 14.48 -3.84
N PRO A 16 24.56 14.47 -3.69
CA PRO A 16 25.42 13.42 -4.24
C PRO A 16 25.39 12.10 -3.45
N PHE A 17 24.49 11.93 -2.47
CA PHE A 17 24.41 10.71 -1.66
C PHE A 17 23.07 10.00 -1.79
N GLN A 18 23.12 8.67 -1.90
CA GLN A 18 21.96 7.82 -1.97
C GLN A 18 21.46 7.48 -0.56
N LEU A 19 20.20 7.81 -0.27
CA LEU A 19 19.53 7.33 0.94
C LEU A 19 19.24 5.83 0.79
N LYS A 20 19.91 5.00 1.60
CA LYS A 20 19.66 3.56 1.65
C LYS A 20 18.57 3.25 2.69
N PRO A 21 17.49 2.56 2.31
CA PRO A 21 16.48 2.15 3.27
C PRO A 21 17.06 1.16 4.30
N LEU A 22 17.02 1.52 5.58
CA LEU A 22 17.31 0.63 6.71
C LEU A 22 16.00 0.15 7.32
N GLN A 23 15.30 -0.73 6.59
CA GLN A 23 14.07 -1.37 7.07
C GLN A 23 13.99 -2.81 6.58
N PHE A 24 13.57 -3.72 7.48
CA PHE A 24 13.25 -5.10 7.09
C PHE A 24 12.07 -5.13 6.11
N PRO A 25 12.07 -6.04 5.12
CA PRO A 25 11.00 -6.14 4.12
C PRO A 25 9.74 -6.82 4.68
N ILE A 26 9.32 -6.43 5.89
CA ILE A 26 8.18 -7.01 6.60
C ILE A 26 7.13 -5.92 6.79
N ARG A 27 5.89 -6.18 6.38
CA ARG A 27 4.73 -5.32 6.60
C ARG A 27 3.61 -6.15 7.21
N VAL A 28 3.25 -5.87 8.47
CA VAL A 28 2.05 -6.42 9.09
C VAL A 28 0.88 -5.50 8.72
N SER A 29 -0.14 -6.03 8.04
CA SER A 29 -1.28 -5.23 7.57
C SER A 29 -2.51 -6.13 7.41
N PHE A 30 -3.58 -5.77 8.12
CA PHE A 30 -4.92 -6.36 7.93
C PHE A 30 -5.69 -5.65 6.81
N ALA A 31 -5.46 -4.35 6.63
CA ALA A 31 -6.00 -3.54 5.55
C ALA A 31 -4.88 -2.77 4.86
N MET A 32 -4.93 -2.70 3.54
CA MET A 32 -3.97 -1.98 2.70
C MET A 32 -4.71 -1.09 1.71
N SER A 33 -4.08 0.01 1.30
CA SER A 33 -4.67 0.86 0.25
C SER A 33 -4.60 0.17 -1.11
N ILE A 34 -5.53 0.53 -2.00
CA ILE A 34 -5.65 -0.04 -3.35
C ILE A 34 -4.33 0.05 -4.14
N ASN A 35 -3.63 1.19 -4.03
CA ASN A 35 -2.35 1.37 -4.73
C ASN A 35 -1.24 0.46 -4.15
N LYS A 36 -1.38 0.00 -2.90
CA LYS A 36 -0.44 -0.96 -2.31
C LYS A 36 -0.81 -2.40 -2.67
N SER A 37 -2.09 -2.72 -2.86
CA SER A 37 -2.54 -4.04 -3.29
C SER A 37 -2.34 -4.29 -4.79
N GLN A 38 -2.17 -3.25 -5.60
CA GLN A 38 -1.93 -3.38 -7.04
C GLN A 38 -0.75 -4.34 -7.33
N GLY A 39 -1.02 -5.40 -8.09
CA GLY A 39 -0.02 -6.42 -8.44
C GLY A 39 0.19 -7.51 -7.38
N GLN A 40 -0.60 -7.53 -6.31
CA GLN A 40 -0.61 -8.61 -5.31
C GLN A 40 -1.82 -9.53 -5.51
N THR A 41 -1.61 -10.84 -5.46
CA THR A 41 -2.70 -11.82 -5.48
C THR A 41 -3.16 -12.10 -4.05
N LEU A 42 -4.41 -11.73 -3.74
CA LEU A 42 -5.05 -12.01 -2.45
C LEU A 42 -6.12 -13.08 -2.65
N LYS A 43 -6.16 -14.10 -1.78
CA LYS A 43 -7.18 -15.17 -1.86
C LYS A 43 -8.58 -14.68 -1.47
N VAL A 44 -8.62 -13.83 -0.45
CA VAL A 44 -9.84 -13.19 0.06
C VAL A 44 -9.46 -11.76 0.43
N ALA A 45 -10.21 -10.79 -0.09
CA ALA A 45 -10.03 -9.37 0.22
C ALA A 45 -11.39 -8.68 0.19
N GLY A 46 -11.62 -7.77 1.13
CA GLY A 46 -12.77 -6.87 1.13
C GLY A 46 -12.37 -5.49 0.62
N LEU A 47 -13.29 -4.78 -0.04
CA LEU A 47 -13.09 -3.42 -0.51
C LEU A 47 -13.96 -2.46 0.29
N GLN A 48 -13.34 -1.55 1.03
CA GLN A 48 -14.00 -0.49 1.78
C GLN A 48 -13.74 0.85 1.06
N LEU A 49 -14.81 1.49 0.57
CA LEU A 49 -14.77 2.80 -0.09
C LEU A 49 -15.69 3.76 0.69
N GLU A 50 -15.14 4.47 1.67
CA GLU A 50 -15.88 5.48 2.44
C GLU A 50 -16.02 6.80 1.67
N GLU A 51 -15.04 7.11 0.81
CA GLU A 51 -15.04 8.28 -0.09
C GLU A 51 -14.79 7.85 -1.54
N PRO A 52 -15.30 8.62 -2.53
CA PRO A 52 -15.09 8.30 -3.94
C PRO A 52 -13.60 8.29 -4.30
N SER A 53 -13.16 7.23 -4.98
CA SER A 53 -11.75 7.05 -5.35
C SER A 53 -11.27 8.19 -6.26
N PHE A 54 -10.22 8.90 -5.83
CA PHE A 54 -9.74 10.11 -6.47
C PHE A 54 -9.10 9.90 -7.85
N SER A 55 -8.72 8.67 -8.24
CA SER A 55 -8.10 8.42 -9.55
C SER A 55 -8.88 7.44 -10.43
N HIS A 56 -8.81 7.67 -11.74
CA HIS A 56 -9.39 6.78 -12.74
C HIS A 56 -8.84 5.35 -12.60
N GLY A 57 -9.73 4.36 -12.57
CA GLY A 57 -9.37 2.94 -12.51
C GLY A 57 -9.14 2.35 -11.11
N GLN A 58 -9.19 3.13 -10.03
CA GLN A 58 -9.00 2.58 -8.67
C GLN A 58 -10.11 1.62 -8.25
N LEU A 59 -11.37 1.93 -8.58
CA LEU A 59 -12.48 1.03 -8.31
C LEU A 59 -12.35 -0.28 -9.09
N TYR A 60 -11.92 -0.20 -10.36
CA TYR A 60 -11.67 -1.39 -11.18
C TYR A 60 -10.56 -2.26 -10.60
N VAL A 61 -9.45 -1.65 -10.19
CA VAL A 61 -8.33 -2.35 -9.55
C VAL A 61 -8.76 -2.96 -8.22
N GLY A 62 -9.53 -2.25 -7.40
CA GLY A 62 -10.04 -2.79 -6.14
C GLY A 62 -10.96 -3.99 -6.35
N ALA A 63 -11.98 -3.82 -7.21
CA ALA A 63 -13.00 -4.84 -7.45
C ALA A 63 -12.45 -6.11 -8.12
N SER A 64 -11.42 -6.02 -8.96
CA SER A 64 -10.81 -7.20 -9.60
C SER A 64 -10.05 -8.11 -8.64
N HIS A 65 -9.70 -7.61 -7.45
CA HIS A 65 -8.97 -8.35 -6.43
C HIS A 65 -9.86 -8.79 -5.25
N VAL A 66 -11.16 -8.46 -5.29
CA VAL A 66 -12.15 -8.94 -4.32
C VAL A 66 -12.67 -10.29 -4.78
N GLY A 67 -12.38 -11.34 -4.02
CA GLY A 67 -13.00 -12.65 -4.22
C GLY A 67 -14.46 -12.61 -3.78
N ALA A 68 -15.36 -13.20 -4.57
CA ALA A 68 -16.72 -13.48 -4.11
C ALA A 68 -16.63 -14.43 -2.91
N ALA A 69 -17.24 -14.03 -1.79
CA ALA A 69 -17.38 -14.87 -0.60
C ALA A 69 -18.35 -16.02 -0.88
#